data_AF-A0A933H3N7-F1
#
_entry.id   AF-A0A933H3N7-F1
#
_cell.length_a   1.000
_cell.length_b   1.000
_cell.length_c   1.000
_cell.angle_alpha   90.00
_cell.angle_beta   90.00
_cell.angle_gamma   90.00
#
_symmetry.space_group_name_H-M   'P 1'
#
loop_
_entity.id
_entity.type
_entity.pdbx_description
1 polymer ?
#
loop_
_entity_poly.entity_id
_entity_poly.type
_entity_poly.pdbx_seq_one_letter_code
_entity_poly.pdbx_strand_id
1 'polypeptide(L)'
;MPRLKSDLYESLYAGFNAPISRFDCGTKCAPHNGGEPVCCNTQFAIPVSTIEEWTFLKSRTAMWHSYKPRDEAERKVKEALPRYCKMMECNGAARCERDHRALSCRAFPFFPYVTKEYEFLGLTYYWTFEETCWVISNLQIVNKQFVYEFISTFDYIF
;
A
#
# COMPACT_ATOMS: atom_id res chain seq x y z
N MET A 1 8.43 -16.70 0.04
CA MET A 1 8.75 -15.70 1.07
C MET A 1 8.57 -16.31 2.45
N PRO A 2 9.57 -16.18 3.34
CA PRO A 2 9.43 -16.54 4.74
C PRO A 2 8.28 -15.74 5.38
N ARG A 3 7.54 -16.35 6.30
CA ARG A 3 6.49 -15.64 7.06
C ARG A 3 7.14 -14.73 8.10
N LEU A 4 6.87 -13.43 8.04
CA LEU A 4 7.33 -12.46 9.03
C LEU A 4 6.50 -12.60 10.32
N LYS A 5 7.15 -12.53 11.48
CA LYS A 5 6.48 -12.58 12.80
C LYS A 5 5.87 -11.23 13.17
N SER A 6 4.93 -11.21 14.14
CA SER A 6 4.27 -9.98 14.61
C SER A 6 5.25 -8.91 15.11
N ASP A 7 6.23 -9.26 15.93
CA ASP A 7 7.22 -8.30 16.47
C ASP A 7 8.03 -7.62 15.38
N LEU A 8 8.11 -8.24 14.20
CA LEU A 8 8.81 -7.69 13.07
C LEU A 8 7.99 -6.63 12.34
N TYR A 9 6.66 -6.78 12.32
CA TYR A 9 5.78 -5.74 11.80
C TYR A 9 5.85 -4.47 12.64
N GLU A 10 6.10 -4.57 13.95
CA GLU A 10 6.36 -3.40 14.80
C GLU A 10 7.51 -2.56 14.23
N SER A 11 8.66 -3.21 14.03
CA SER A 11 9.87 -2.57 13.51
C SER A 11 9.69 -2.04 12.10
N LEU A 12 9.02 -2.81 11.22
CA LEU A 12 8.75 -2.38 9.85
C LEU A 12 7.85 -1.14 9.82
N TYR A 13 6.81 -1.09 10.65
CA TYR A 13 5.89 0.06 10.68
C TYR A 13 6.50 1.28 11.34
N ALA A 14 7.33 1.09 12.37
CA ALA A 14 8.11 2.17 12.98
C ALA A 14 9.14 2.73 11.99
N GLY A 15 9.73 1.87 11.16
CA GLY A 15 10.72 2.22 10.15
C GLY A 15 10.16 2.76 8.83
N PHE A 16 8.84 2.67 8.58
CA PHE A 16 8.22 3.13 7.34
C PHE A 16 7.03 4.06 7.58
N ASN A 17 7.31 5.27 8.06
CA ASN A 17 6.31 6.25 8.48
C ASN A 17 6.42 7.62 7.82
N ALA A 18 7.51 7.91 7.10
CA ALA A 18 7.69 9.16 6.41
C ALA A 18 6.56 9.38 5.38
N PRO A 19 6.02 10.60 5.30
CA PRO A 19 5.04 10.92 4.26
C PRO A 19 5.74 10.93 2.90
N ILE A 20 5.02 10.44 1.88
CA ILE A 20 5.51 10.38 0.50
C ILE A 20 5.91 11.76 -0.05
N SER A 21 5.26 12.82 0.41
CA SER A 21 5.60 14.19 0.09
C SER A 21 5.21 15.12 1.23
N ARG A 22 5.70 16.36 1.22
CA ARG A 22 5.25 17.41 2.15
C ARG A 22 3.80 17.86 1.94
N PHE A 23 3.18 17.45 0.84
CA PHE A 23 1.81 17.79 0.50
C PHE A 23 0.88 16.62 0.83
N ASP A 24 -0.37 16.93 1.19
CA ASP A 24 -1.41 15.91 1.22
C ASP A 24 -1.82 15.56 -0.22
N CYS A 25 -1.13 14.58 -0.80
CA CYS A 25 -1.39 14.12 -2.16
C CYS A 25 -2.83 13.65 -2.35
N GLY A 26 -3.53 13.19 -1.30
CA GLY A 26 -4.94 12.80 -1.39
C GLY A 26 -5.83 13.96 -1.85
N THR A 27 -5.62 15.15 -1.29
CA THR A 27 -6.36 16.37 -1.68
C THR A 27 -6.09 16.80 -3.12
N LYS A 28 -4.93 16.42 -3.67
CA LYS A 28 -4.55 16.70 -5.07
C LYS A 28 -5.08 15.65 -6.04
N CYS A 29 -5.13 14.38 -5.63
CA CYS A 29 -5.65 13.29 -6.45
C CYS A 29 -7.19 13.29 -6.51
N ALA A 30 -7.86 13.64 -5.41
CA ALA A 30 -9.32 13.53 -5.28
C ALA A 30 -10.13 14.22 -6.40
N PRO A 31 -9.78 15.44 -6.85
CA PRO A 31 -10.47 16.08 -7.99
C PRO A 31 -10.42 15.28 -9.30
N HIS A 32 -9.41 14.42 -9.48
CA HIS A 32 -9.25 13.57 -10.66
C HIS A 32 -10.04 12.25 -10.56
N ASN A 33 -10.72 12.00 -9.44
CA ASN A 33 -11.43 10.76 -9.19
C ASN A 33 -12.69 10.98 -8.33
N GLY A 34 -13.61 11.83 -8.82
CA GLY A 34 -14.94 11.98 -8.22
C GLY A 34 -14.96 12.49 -6.76
N GLY A 35 -13.88 13.12 -6.30
CA GLY A 35 -13.76 13.63 -4.92
C GLY A 35 -13.06 12.70 -3.93
N GLU A 36 -12.58 11.52 -4.34
CA GLU A 36 -11.82 10.60 -3.49
C GLU A 36 -10.45 10.26 -4.11
N PRO A 37 -9.34 10.22 -3.35
CA PRO A 37 -8.06 9.79 -3.88
C PRO A 37 -8.14 8.40 -4.53
N VAL A 38 -7.56 8.23 -5.73
CA VAL A 38 -7.63 6.96 -6.47
C VAL A 38 -7.08 5.77 -5.68
N CYS A 39 -6.08 5.99 -4.82
CA CYS A 39 -5.49 4.97 -3.95
C CYS A 39 -6.35 4.57 -2.76
N CYS A 40 -7.36 5.36 -2.41
CA CYS A 40 -8.32 5.07 -1.34
C CYS A 40 -9.62 4.46 -1.87
N ASN A 41 -9.86 4.56 -3.18
CA ASN A 41 -11.05 4.01 -3.81
C ASN A 41 -10.80 2.56 -4.26
N THR A 42 -11.48 1.61 -3.62
CA THR A 42 -11.34 0.18 -3.89
C THR A 42 -11.84 -0.23 -5.29
N GLN A 43 -12.53 0.64 -6.04
CA GLN A 43 -12.80 0.43 -7.46
C GLN A 43 -11.53 0.39 -8.31
N PHE A 44 -10.49 1.10 -7.88
CA PHE A 44 -9.24 1.22 -8.64
C PHE A 44 -8.07 0.55 -7.95
N ALA A 45 -8.01 0.59 -6.61
CA ALA A 45 -6.91 0.03 -5.84
C ALA A 45 -7.44 -0.76 -4.64
N ILE A 46 -7.39 -2.10 -4.74
CA ILE A 46 -7.72 -2.99 -3.62
C ILE A 46 -6.43 -3.34 -2.87
N PRO A 47 -6.26 -2.89 -1.61
CA PRO A 47 -5.06 -3.25 -0.87
C PRO A 47 -5.05 -4.74 -0.51
N VAL A 48 -3.87 -5.32 -0.63
CA VAL A 48 -3.57 -6.70 -0.23
C VAL A 48 -2.53 -6.65 0.89
N SER A 49 -2.70 -7.54 1.87
CA SER A 49 -1.75 -7.78 2.96
C SER A 49 -1.46 -9.27 3.10
N THR A 50 -0.41 -9.63 3.81
CA THR A 50 -0.26 -11.01 4.30
C THR A 50 -1.23 -11.26 5.46
N ILE A 51 -1.50 -12.52 5.81
CA ILE A 51 -2.31 -12.88 6.98
C ILE A 51 -1.66 -12.37 8.28
N GLU A 52 -0.33 -12.39 8.33
CA GLU A 52 0.45 -11.91 9.47
C GLU A 52 0.32 -10.39 9.63
N GLU A 53 0.46 -9.61 8.54
CA GLU A 53 0.22 -8.16 8.55
C GLU A 53 -1.24 -7.84 8.90
N TRP A 54 -2.20 -8.57 8.32
CA TRP A 54 -3.62 -8.42 8.64
C TRP A 54 -3.87 -8.58 10.15
N THR A 55 -3.29 -9.61 10.76
CA THR A 55 -3.43 -9.87 12.20
C THR A 55 -2.82 -8.73 13.02
N PHE A 56 -1.64 -8.24 12.64
CA PHE A 56 -0.99 -7.10 13.25
C PHE A 56 -1.83 -5.81 13.15
N LEU A 57 -2.38 -5.51 11.99
CA LEU A 57 -3.24 -4.34 11.79
C LEU A 57 -4.53 -4.42 12.61
N LYS A 58 -5.16 -5.61 12.66
CA LYS A 58 -6.40 -5.83 13.42
C LYS A 58 -6.23 -5.72 14.92
N SER A 59 -5.02 -5.91 15.46
CA SER A 59 -4.77 -5.70 16.90
C SER A 59 -4.63 -4.22 17.26
N ARG A 60 -4.42 -3.33 16.28
CA ARG A 60 -4.15 -1.89 16.48
C ARG A 60 -5.30 -0.96 16.13
N THR A 61 -6.12 -1.35 15.17
CA THR A 61 -7.18 -0.48 14.66
C THR A 61 -8.42 -1.25 14.20
N ALA A 62 -9.57 -0.58 14.31
CA ALA A 62 -10.84 -1.03 13.73
C ALA A 62 -11.00 -0.61 12.25
N MET A 63 -10.06 0.15 11.68
CA MET A 63 -10.13 0.67 10.32
C MET A 63 -10.24 -0.41 9.24
N TRP A 64 -9.61 -1.57 9.47
CA TRP A 64 -9.46 -2.62 8.45
C TRP A 64 -10.58 -3.68 8.50
N HIS A 65 -11.12 -3.96 7.31
CA HIS A 65 -12.15 -4.97 7.06
C HIS A 65 -11.74 -5.90 5.92
N SER A 66 -12.28 -7.11 5.91
CA SER A 66 -12.04 -8.04 4.81
C SER A 66 -12.83 -7.58 3.59
N TYR A 67 -12.15 -7.42 2.46
CA TYR A 67 -12.80 -7.04 1.22
C TYR A 67 -13.51 -8.24 0.59
N LYS A 68 -14.69 -8.01 0.03
CA LYS A 68 -15.46 -9.01 -0.73
C LYS A 68 -15.44 -8.63 -2.21
N PRO A 69 -14.92 -9.49 -3.11
CA PRO A 69 -14.97 -9.27 -4.55
C PRO A 69 -16.37 -8.93 -5.04
N ARG A 70 -16.49 -7.87 -5.82
CA ARG A 70 -17.76 -7.37 -6.38
C ARG A 70 -18.20 -8.16 -7.60
N ASP A 71 -17.25 -8.52 -8.45
CA ASP A 71 -17.49 -9.16 -9.74
C ASP A 71 -16.61 -10.41 -9.96
N GLU A 72 -16.77 -11.03 -11.12
CA GLU A 72 -16.04 -12.23 -11.51
C GLU A 72 -14.54 -11.97 -11.75
N ALA A 73 -14.17 -10.77 -12.22
CA ALA A 73 -12.78 -10.42 -12.44
C ALA A 73 -12.02 -10.33 -11.10
N GLU A 74 -12.60 -9.66 -10.12
CA GLU A 74 -12.05 -9.58 -8.77
C GLU A 74 -12.01 -10.93 -8.06
N ARG A 75 -12.99 -11.81 -8.31
CA ARG A 75 -12.95 -13.19 -7.78
C ARG A 75 -11.77 -13.96 -8.32
N LYS A 76 -11.50 -13.87 -9.64
CA LYS A 76 -10.32 -14.51 -10.25
C LYS A 76 -9.02 -13.97 -9.69
N VAL A 77 -8.93 -12.65 -9.46
CA VAL A 77 -7.77 -12.04 -8.79
C VAL A 77 -7.61 -12.63 -7.38
N LYS A 78 -8.69 -12.70 -6.59
CA LYS A 78 -8.66 -13.29 -5.25
C LYS A 78 -8.20 -14.75 -5.27
N GLU A 79 -8.66 -15.54 -6.23
CA GLU A 79 -8.29 -16.96 -6.38
C GLU A 79 -6.83 -17.15 -6.82
N ALA A 80 -6.29 -16.20 -7.59
CA ALA A 80 -4.89 -16.18 -8.02
C ALA A 80 -3.94 -15.68 -6.92
N LEU A 81 -4.44 -14.99 -5.88
CA LEU A 81 -3.60 -14.55 -4.77
C LEU A 81 -3.05 -15.75 -3.99
N PRO A 82 -1.79 -15.67 -3.52
CA PRO A 82 -1.27 -16.68 -2.61
C PRO A 82 -2.18 -16.86 -1.39
N ARG A 83 -2.34 -18.10 -0.91
CA ARG A 83 -3.25 -18.43 0.21
C ARG A 83 -2.92 -17.70 1.52
N TYR A 84 -1.71 -17.16 1.65
CA TYR A 84 -1.26 -16.38 2.79
C TYR A 84 -1.51 -14.87 2.63
N CYS A 85 -2.18 -14.44 1.56
CA CYS A 85 -2.56 -13.05 1.32
C CYS A 85 -4.06 -12.83 1.55
N LYS A 86 -4.43 -11.58 1.85
CA LYS A 86 -5.80 -11.16 2.10
C LYS A 86 -6.09 -9.82 1.41
N MET A 87 -7.18 -9.78 0.65
CA MET A 87 -7.75 -8.54 0.16
C MET A 87 -8.52 -7.86 1.29
N MET A 88 -8.30 -6.57 1.45
CA MET A 88 -8.88 -5.79 2.53
C MET A 88 -9.32 -4.41 2.07
N GLU A 89 -10.08 -3.74 2.91
CA GLU A 89 -10.53 -2.37 2.69
C GLU A 89 -10.52 -1.60 4.00
N CYS A 90 -10.32 -0.29 3.90
CA CYS A 90 -10.35 0.63 5.04
C CYS A 90 -11.71 1.35 5.12
N ASN A 91 -11.90 2.19 6.13
CA ASN A 91 -13.10 3.04 6.28
C ASN A 91 -13.18 4.22 5.26
N GLY A 92 -12.35 4.22 4.21
CA GLY A 92 -12.27 5.26 3.19
C GLY A 92 -11.38 6.45 3.55
N ALA A 93 -11.08 7.30 2.56
CA ALA A 93 -10.12 8.40 2.70
C ALA A 93 -10.44 9.37 3.85
N ALA A 94 -11.72 9.72 4.03
CA ALA A 94 -12.18 10.65 5.06
C ALA A 94 -12.03 10.12 6.50
N ARG A 95 -11.86 8.80 6.67
CA ARG A 95 -11.69 8.13 7.97
C ARG A 95 -10.36 7.37 8.03
N CYS A 96 -9.38 7.77 7.23
CA CYS A 96 -8.10 7.12 7.17
C CYS A 96 -7.25 7.43 8.41
N GLU A 97 -6.90 6.39 9.15
CA GLU A 97 -5.89 6.43 10.21
C GLU A 97 -4.51 6.23 9.58
N ARG A 98 -3.84 7.33 9.23
CA ARG A 98 -2.61 7.32 8.41
C ARG A 98 -1.48 6.46 9.01
N ASP A 99 -1.37 6.44 10.35
CA ASP A 99 -0.37 5.67 11.11
C ASP A 99 -0.71 4.18 11.22
N HIS A 100 -1.92 3.79 10.82
CA HIS A 100 -2.36 2.40 10.77
C HIS A 100 -2.57 1.90 9.32
N ARG A 101 -1.98 2.61 8.34
CA ARG A 101 -1.99 2.16 6.94
C ARG A 101 -1.17 0.88 6.78
N ALA A 102 -1.69 -0.01 5.96
CA ALA A 102 -0.97 -1.20 5.50
C ALA A 102 0.27 -0.84 4.69
N LEU A 103 1.23 -1.76 4.56
CA LEU A 103 2.40 -1.57 3.71
C LEU A 103 2.00 -1.24 2.27
N SER A 104 0.97 -1.90 1.72
CA SER A 104 0.44 -1.59 0.38
C SER A 104 -0.07 -0.14 0.26
N CYS A 105 -0.73 0.40 1.29
CA CYS A 105 -1.19 1.79 1.31
C CYS A 105 -0.10 2.81 1.68
N ARG A 106 0.96 2.39 2.37
CA ARG A 106 2.14 3.22 2.64
C ARG A 106 3.01 3.36 1.40
N ALA A 107 3.22 2.26 0.68
CA ALA A 107 4.06 2.17 -0.50
C ALA A 107 3.47 2.89 -1.72
N PHE A 108 2.13 2.91 -1.86
CA PHE A 108 1.46 3.51 -3.02
C PHE A 108 1.93 4.95 -3.31
N PRO A 109 2.22 5.31 -4.58
CA PRO A 109 2.00 4.56 -5.82
C PRO A 109 3.15 3.62 -6.21
N PHE A 110 4.15 3.46 -5.34
CA PHE A 110 5.34 2.69 -5.63
C PHE A 110 5.20 1.23 -5.23
N PHE A 111 5.94 0.38 -5.93
CA PHE A 111 6.11 -1.02 -5.57
C PHE A 111 7.56 -1.45 -5.80
N PRO A 112 8.06 -2.42 -5.02
CA PRO A 112 9.43 -2.90 -5.12
C PRO A 112 9.63 -3.67 -6.42
N TYR A 113 10.72 -3.37 -7.12
CA TYR A 113 11.18 -4.11 -8.29
C TYR A 113 12.25 -5.11 -7.84
N VAL A 114 11.97 -6.40 -8.04
CA VAL A 114 12.80 -7.50 -7.52
C VAL A 114 13.19 -8.48 -8.62
N THR A 115 14.34 -9.13 -8.47
CA THR A 115 14.76 -10.23 -9.34
C THR A 115 13.93 -11.50 -9.06
N LYS A 116 14.15 -12.56 -9.86
CA LYS A 116 13.51 -13.87 -9.61
C LYS A 116 14.04 -14.51 -8.33
N GLU A 117 15.25 -14.15 -7.94
CA GLU A 117 15.96 -14.58 -6.74
C GLU A 117 15.55 -13.76 -5.51
N TYR A 118 14.58 -12.84 -5.65
CA TYR A 118 14.13 -11.91 -4.61
C TYR A 118 15.21 -10.90 -4.19
N GLU A 119 16.09 -10.49 -5.10
CA GLU A 119 16.97 -9.36 -4.82
C GLU A 119 16.25 -8.05 -5.13
N PHE A 120 16.23 -7.12 -4.19
CA PHE A 120 15.65 -5.79 -4.37
C PHE A 120 16.55 -4.92 -5.26
N LEU A 121 16.01 -4.44 -6.39
CA LEU A 121 16.73 -3.58 -7.34
C LEU A 121 16.37 -2.11 -7.21
N GLY A 122 15.20 -1.80 -6.67
CA GLY A 122 14.70 -0.43 -6.56
C GLY A 122 13.17 -0.38 -6.48
N LEU A 123 12.63 0.81 -6.69
CA LEU A 123 11.19 1.04 -6.76
C LEU A 123 10.77 1.50 -8.15
N THR A 124 9.57 1.11 -8.54
CA THR A 124 8.86 1.66 -9.70
C THR A 124 7.44 2.01 -9.27
N TYR A 125 6.59 2.52 -10.16
CA TYR A 125 5.21 2.89 -9.85
C TYR A 125 4.21 2.24 -10.80
N TYR A 126 2.96 2.18 -10.37
CA TYR A 126 1.86 1.63 -11.17
C TYR A 126 1.45 2.60 -12.30
N TRP A 127 1.90 2.33 -13.53
CA TRP A 127 1.63 3.14 -14.73
C TRP A 127 0.14 3.42 -15.01
N THR A 128 -0.77 2.55 -14.55
CA THR A 128 -2.21 2.64 -14.77
C THR A 128 -2.81 3.87 -14.06
N PHE A 129 -2.08 4.43 -13.09
CA PHE A 129 -2.49 5.60 -12.33
C PHE A 129 -1.80 6.89 -12.78
N GLU A 130 -1.04 6.92 -13.88
CA GLU A 130 -0.34 8.13 -14.36
C GLU A 130 -1.28 9.34 -14.54
N GLU A 131 -2.51 9.09 -15.00
CA GLU A 131 -3.52 10.13 -15.25
C GLU A 131 -4.30 10.56 -13.98
N THR A 132 -4.25 9.77 -12.91
CA THR A 132 -5.11 9.97 -11.71
C THR A 132 -4.34 10.19 -10.42
N CYS A 133 -3.08 9.74 -10.34
CA CYS A 133 -2.22 9.91 -9.20
C CYS A 133 -1.32 11.13 -9.37
N TRP A 134 -1.64 12.20 -8.65
CA TRP A 134 -0.88 13.44 -8.66
C TRP A 134 0.61 13.27 -8.32
N VAL A 135 0.96 12.29 -7.46
CA VAL A 135 2.36 12.01 -7.10
C VAL A 135 3.14 11.50 -8.31
N ILE A 136 2.55 10.62 -9.12
CA ILE A 136 3.20 10.07 -10.32
C ILE A 136 3.49 11.19 -11.31
N SER A 137 2.56 12.13 -11.49
CA SER A 137 2.79 13.30 -12.37
C SER A 137 3.76 14.34 -11.78
N ASN A 138 4.25 14.16 -10.54
CA ASN A 138 5.07 15.13 -9.82
C ASN A 138 6.20 14.47 -9.01
N LEU A 139 6.90 13.47 -9.57
CA LEU A 139 7.91 12.67 -8.85
C LEU A 139 8.99 13.49 -8.12
N GLN A 140 9.30 14.70 -8.56
CA GLN A 140 10.26 15.61 -7.91
C GLN A 140 9.87 16.00 -6.47
N ILE A 141 8.62 15.82 -6.06
CA ILE A 141 8.14 16.14 -4.71
C ILE A 141 8.37 14.99 -3.72
N VAL A 142 8.75 13.80 -4.22
CA VAL A 142 8.85 12.60 -3.40
C VAL A 142 9.92 12.79 -2.35
N ASN A 143 9.54 12.56 -1.11
CA ASN A 143 10.40 12.75 0.04
C ASN A 143 11.53 11.72 0.03
N LYS A 144 12.77 12.18 0.10
CA LYS A 144 13.94 11.29 0.17
C LYS A 144 13.89 10.35 1.38
N GLN A 145 13.38 10.83 2.51
CA GLN A 145 13.22 9.99 3.71
C GLN A 145 12.23 8.85 3.44
N PHE A 146 11.10 9.13 2.77
CA PHE A 146 10.17 8.09 2.35
C PHE A 146 10.85 7.05 1.46
N VAL A 147 11.71 7.48 0.53
CA VAL A 147 12.46 6.56 -0.34
C VAL A 147 13.43 5.69 0.46
N TYR A 148 14.16 6.27 1.42
CA TYR A 148 15.08 5.49 2.28
C TYR A 148 14.34 4.45 3.12
N GLU A 149 13.21 4.84 3.71
CA GLU A 149 12.38 3.94 4.50
C GLU A 149 11.73 2.85 3.64
N PHE A 150 11.29 3.20 2.43
CA PHE A 150 10.79 2.22 1.45
C PHE A 150 11.88 1.19 1.13
N ILE A 151 13.07 1.64 0.75
CA ILE A 151 14.19 0.76 0.40
C ILE A 151 14.54 -0.13 1.59
N SER A 152 14.75 0.45 2.77
CA SER A 152 15.08 -0.32 3.98
C SER A 152 14.00 -1.34 4.35
N THR A 153 12.73 -1.04 4.11
CA THR A 153 11.62 -1.94 4.40
C THR A 153 11.58 -3.12 3.43
N PHE A 154 11.70 -2.85 2.13
CA PHE A 154 11.58 -3.90 1.13
C PHE A 154 12.87 -4.71 0.96
N ASP A 155 14.05 -4.13 1.16
CA ASP A 155 15.32 -4.84 1.27
C ASP A 155 15.32 -5.84 2.44
N TYR A 156 14.57 -5.55 3.50
CA TYR A 156 14.40 -6.48 4.62
C TYR A 156 13.37 -7.60 4.34
N ILE A 157 12.35 -7.31 3.53
CA ILE A 157 11.26 -8.25 3.23
C ILE A 157 11.67 -9.32 2.20
N PHE A 158 12.52 -8.96 1.25
CA PHE A 158 12.94 -9.79 0.12
C PHE A 158 14.28 -10.46 0.38
#